data_AF-A0A3D2YI12-F1
#
_entry.id   AF-A0A3D2YI12-F1
#
_cell.length_a   1.000
_cell.length_b   1.000
_cell.length_c   1.000
_cell.angle_alpha   90.00
_cell.angle_beta   90.00
_cell.angle_gamma   90.00
#
_symmetry.space_group_name_H-M   'P 1'
#
loop_
_entity.id
_entity.type
_entity.pdbx_description
1 polymer ?
#
loop_
_entity_poly.entity_id
_entity_poly.type
_entity_poly.pdbx_seq_one_letter_code
_entity_poly.pdbx_strand_id
1 'polypeptide(L)'
;MTTKGIYHTLVTQLDKLARHNRQGSFRTKDRYYEAVKRFCAYLAVHYHLQKLENISGKHLVSYVLYLQEQGKSASTIKTDLSAIRFFHDKMSHPRYALPGNEELGVALERRRFGQQDRTWTNPEFG
;
A
#
# COMPACT_ATOMS: atom_id res chain seq x y z
N MET A 1 21.84 13.49 4.75
CA MET A 1 22.27 12.07 4.87
C MET A 1 21.37 11.19 5.75
N THR A 2 20.37 11.73 6.45
CA THR A 2 19.62 10.99 7.47
C THR A 2 18.47 10.11 6.95
N THR A 3 17.80 10.46 5.86
CA THR A 3 16.60 9.73 5.37
C THR A 3 16.90 8.34 4.77
N LYS A 4 18.06 8.16 4.13
CA LYS A 4 18.48 6.88 3.52
C LYS A 4 18.70 5.79 4.58
N GLY A 5 19.26 6.15 5.74
CA GLY A 5 19.44 5.23 6.86
C GLY A 5 18.09 4.79 7.45
N ILE A 6 17.17 5.73 7.62
CA ILE A 6 15.80 5.44 8.10
C ILE A 6 15.07 4.51 7.15
N TYR A 7 15.15 4.78 5.85
CA TYR A 7 14.56 3.92 4.83
C TYR A 7 15.08 2.48 4.91
N HIS A 8 16.41 2.28 4.96
CA HIS A 8 16.99 0.94 5.07
C HIS A 8 16.56 0.23 6.36
N THR A 9 16.45 0.96 7.47
CA THR A 9 15.94 0.41 8.73
C THR A 9 14.50 -0.08 8.59
N LEU A 10 13.62 0.71 7.96
CA LEU A 10 12.24 0.32 7.72
C LEU A 10 12.13 -0.87 6.76
N VAL A 11 12.92 -0.89 5.68
CA VAL A 11 12.95 -2.03 4.74
C VAL A 11 13.46 -3.30 5.42
N THR A 12 14.49 -3.20 6.27
CA THR A 12 14.99 -4.35 7.04
C THR A 12 13.91 -4.93 7.97
N GLN A 13 13.07 -4.09 8.57
CA GLN A 13 11.92 -4.56 9.36
C GLN A 13 10.87 -5.24 8.47
N LEU A 14 10.58 -4.66 7.30
CA LEU A 14 9.68 -5.25 6.31
C LEU A 14 10.18 -6.62 5.82
N ASP A 15 11.47 -6.78 5.56
CA ASP A 15 12.08 -8.04 5.12
C ASP A 15 11.92 -9.15 6.15
N LYS A 16 11.98 -8.80 7.44
CA LYS A 16 11.71 -9.76 8.52
C LYS A 16 10.23 -10.19 8.47
N LEU A 17 9.30 -9.25 8.38
CA LEU A 17 7.86 -9.54 8.26
C LEU A 17 7.54 -10.43 7.05
N ALA A 18 8.14 -10.12 5.89
CA ALA A 18 7.91 -10.86 4.65
C ALA A 18 8.41 -12.31 4.74
N ARG A 19 9.59 -12.54 5.32
CA ARG A 19 10.19 -13.88 5.46
C ARG A 19 9.39 -14.81 6.36
N HIS A 20 8.76 -14.28 7.41
CA HIS A 20 7.95 -15.07 8.33
C HIS A 20 6.52 -15.32 7.81
N ASN A 21 6.10 -14.63 6.74
CA ASN A 21 4.75 -14.72 6.22
C ASN A 21 4.56 -15.89 5.24
N ARG A 22 3.93 -16.97 5.71
CA ARG A 22 3.58 -18.15 4.89
C ARG A 22 2.28 -17.99 4.08
N GLN A 23 1.50 -16.93 4.26
CA GLN A 23 0.17 -16.77 3.64
C GLN A 23 0.15 -15.91 2.37
N GLY A 24 -0.66 -16.30 1.39
CA GLY A 24 -0.83 -15.59 0.10
C GLY A 24 0.09 -16.10 -1.01
N SER A 25 -0.29 -15.83 -2.27
CA SER A 25 0.51 -16.23 -3.43
C SER A 25 1.83 -15.44 -3.51
N PHE A 26 2.88 -16.06 -4.07
CA PHE A 26 4.18 -15.39 -4.29
C PHE A 26 4.04 -14.07 -5.05
N ARG A 27 3.23 -14.05 -6.12
CA ARG A 27 3.01 -12.86 -6.96
C ARG A 27 2.27 -11.75 -6.22
N THR A 28 1.33 -12.10 -5.35
CA THR A 28 0.63 -11.12 -4.50
C THR A 28 1.59 -10.52 -3.46
N LYS A 29 2.47 -11.35 -2.87
CA LYS A 29 3.45 -10.91 -1.87
C LYS A 29 4.46 -9.92 -2.45
N ASP A 30 5.00 -10.21 -3.64
CA ASP A 30 5.97 -9.35 -4.31
C ASP A 30 5.39 -7.95 -4.58
N ARG A 31 4.18 -7.91 -5.17
CA ARG A 31 3.49 -6.64 -5.43
C ARG A 31 3.23 -5.85 -4.15
N TYR A 32 2.80 -6.52 -3.07
CA TYR A 32 2.53 -5.86 -1.80
C TYR A 32 3.82 -5.39 -1.14
N TYR A 33 4.90 -6.17 -1.23
CA TYR A 33 6.21 -5.81 -0.72
C TYR A 33 6.72 -4.54 -1.38
N GLU A 34 6.65 -4.45 -2.72
CA GLU A 34 7.06 -3.24 -3.44
C GLU A 34 6.18 -2.03 -3.12
N ALA A 35 4.88 -2.22 -2.87
CA ALA A 35 4.01 -1.15 -2.39
C ALA A 35 4.42 -0.63 -1.01
N VAL A 36 4.65 -1.52 -0.04
CA VAL A 36 5.08 -1.11 1.30
C VAL A 36 6.49 -0.52 1.29
N LYS A 37 7.38 -0.99 0.40
CA LYS A 37 8.70 -0.40 0.21
C LYS A 37 8.64 1.05 -0.28
N ARG A 38 7.73 1.38 -1.22
CA ARG A 38 7.43 2.78 -1.60
C ARG A 38 6.90 3.59 -0.43
N PHE A 39 6.02 3.02 0.38
CA PHE A 39 5.52 3.67 1.59
C PHE A 39 6.63 3.90 2.63
N CYS A 40 7.56 2.96 2.82
CA CYS A 40 8.73 3.15 3.69
C CYS A 40 9.61 4.33 3.23
N ALA A 41 9.80 4.49 1.92
CA ALA A 41 10.54 5.63 1.38
C ALA A 41 9.83 6.96 1.71
N TYR A 42 8.51 7.00 1.53
CA TYR A 42 7.68 8.14 1.91
C TYR A 42 7.78 8.45 3.41
N LEU A 43 7.61 7.44 4.29
CA LEU A 43 7.70 7.60 5.74
C LEU A 43 9.08 8.08 6.20
N ALA A 44 10.15 7.62 5.57
CA ALA A 44 11.50 8.03 5.90
C ALA A 44 11.73 9.52 5.58
N VAL A 45 11.17 10.02 4.47
CA VAL A 45 11.33 11.40 4.04
C VAL A 45 10.41 12.36 4.80
N HIS A 46 9.13 12.03 4.92
CA HIS A 46 8.11 12.96 5.43
C HIS A 46 7.92 12.87 6.96
N TYR A 47 8.25 11.73 7.57
CA TYR A 47 7.98 11.48 9.00
C TYR A 47 9.19 11.01 9.79
N HIS A 48 10.32 10.70 9.14
CA HIS A 48 11.52 10.17 9.79
C HIS A 48 11.22 8.95 10.69
N LEU A 49 10.23 8.13 10.28
CA LEU A 49 9.71 7.03 11.07
C LEU A 49 10.76 5.92 11.25
N GLN A 50 11.07 5.55 12.50
CA GLN A 50 12.10 4.55 12.79
C GLN A 50 11.57 3.10 12.86
N LYS A 51 10.30 2.92 13.23
CA LYS A 51 9.69 1.62 13.48
C LYS A 51 8.35 1.50 12.75
N LEU A 52 8.14 0.40 12.02
CA LEU A 52 6.89 0.14 11.32
C LEU A 52 5.70 0.00 12.29
N GLU A 53 5.92 -0.47 13.51
CA GLU A 53 4.90 -0.56 14.56
C GLU A 53 4.32 0.81 14.97
N ASN A 54 5.02 1.91 14.65
CA ASN A 54 4.56 3.27 14.92
C ASN A 54 3.75 3.87 13.75
N ILE A 55 3.41 3.08 12.71
CA ILE A 55 2.49 3.53 11.66
C ILE A 55 1.13 3.80 12.30
N SER A 56 0.48 4.89 11.87
CA SER A 56 -0.81 5.34 12.39
C SER A 56 -1.67 5.87 11.25
N GLY A 57 -2.97 6.06 11.50
CA GLY A 57 -3.93 6.54 10.49
C GLY A 57 -3.50 7.85 9.80
N LYS A 58 -2.87 8.79 10.51
CA LYS A 58 -2.37 10.04 9.91
C LYS A 58 -1.35 9.81 8.78
N HIS A 59 -0.53 8.76 8.89
CA HIS A 59 0.44 8.43 7.85
C HIS A 59 -0.25 7.89 6.60
N LEU A 60 -1.34 7.12 6.76
CA LEU A 60 -2.13 6.62 5.64
C LEU A 60 -2.86 7.77 4.94
N VAL A 61 -3.51 8.66 5.70
CA VAL A 61 -4.21 9.83 5.15
C VAL A 61 -3.24 10.70 4.34
N SER A 62 -2.09 11.06 4.94
CA SER A 62 -1.11 11.89 4.24
C SER A 62 -0.48 11.19 3.03
N TYR A 63 -0.29 9.88 3.09
CA TYR A 63 0.19 9.12 1.94
C TYR A 63 -0.82 9.05 0.80
N VAL A 64 -2.11 8.94 1.11
CA VAL A 64 -3.18 9.00 0.09
C VAL A 64 -3.17 10.34 -0.61
N LEU A 65 -3.12 11.44 0.14
CA LEU A 65 -3.04 12.79 -0.44
C LEU A 65 -1.80 12.95 -1.32
N TYR A 66 -0.64 12.49 -0.84
CA TYR A 66 0.60 12.46 -1.62
C TYR A 66 0.43 11.68 -2.94
N LEU A 67 -0.18 10.50 -2.93
CA LEU A 67 -0.38 9.73 -4.16
C LEU A 67 -1.40 10.39 -5.11
N GLN A 68 -2.41 11.09 -4.58
CA GLN A 68 -3.38 11.85 -5.37
C GLN A 68 -2.72 13.05 -6.06
N GLU A 69 -1.89 13.81 -5.35
CA GLU A 69 -1.09 14.91 -5.91
C GLU A 69 -0.15 14.43 -7.02
N GLN A 70 0.36 13.20 -6.91
CA GLN A 70 1.17 12.55 -7.96
C GLN A 70 0.32 11.94 -9.10
N GLY A 71 -0.99 12.17 -9.13
CA GLY A 71 -1.90 11.69 -10.17
C GLY A 71 -2.09 10.17 -10.20
N LYS A 72 -1.85 9.46 -9.09
CA LYS A 72 -2.05 8.00 -9.06
C LYS A 72 -3.54 7.66 -9.08
N SER A 73 -3.88 6.63 -9.86
CA SER A 73 -5.25 6.16 -9.95
C SER A 73 -5.78 5.67 -8.60
N ALA A 74 -7.08 5.83 -8.35
CA ALA A 74 -7.74 5.32 -7.15
C ALA A 74 -7.53 3.81 -6.94
N SER A 75 -7.41 3.03 -8.04
CA SER A 75 -7.15 1.59 -7.95
C SER A 75 -5.72 1.28 -7.47
N THR A 76 -4.75 2.08 -7.88
CA THR A 76 -3.36 1.98 -7.40
C THR A 76 -3.31 2.30 -5.91
N ILE A 77 -3.93 3.40 -5.49
CA ILE A 77 -3.95 3.82 -4.08
C ILE A 77 -4.62 2.76 -3.20
N LYS A 78 -5.77 2.22 -3.63
CA LYS A 78 -6.45 1.12 -2.90
C LYS A 78 -5.55 -0.11 -2.74
N THR A 79 -4.78 -0.46 -3.78
CA THR A 79 -3.86 -1.58 -3.72
C THR A 79 -2.73 -1.33 -2.71
N ASP A 80 -2.13 -0.14 -2.73
CA ASP A 80 -1.07 0.23 -1.81
C ASP A 80 -1.60 0.24 -0.36
N LEU A 81 -2.80 0.77 -0.12
CA LEU A 81 -3.46 0.71 1.21
C LEU A 81 -3.72 -0.72 1.69
N SER A 82 -4.19 -1.61 0.81
CA SER A 82 -4.36 -3.03 1.13
C SER A 82 -3.03 -3.70 1.48
N ALA A 83 -1.96 -3.39 0.76
CA ALA A 83 -0.63 -3.91 1.04
C ALA A 83 -0.09 -3.43 2.40
N ILE A 84 -0.26 -2.15 2.72
CA ILE A 84 0.15 -1.56 4.00
C ILE A 84 -0.57 -2.25 5.16
N ARG A 85 -1.90 -2.38 5.09
CA ARG A 85 -2.68 -3.08 6.13
C ARG A 85 -2.28 -4.54 6.25
N PHE A 86 -2.10 -5.23 5.12
CA PHE A 86 -1.69 -6.63 5.11
C PHE A 86 -0.39 -6.87 5.89
N PHE A 87 0.63 -6.03 5.71
CA PHE A 87 1.88 -6.16 6.45
C PHE A 87 1.77 -5.66 7.90
N HIS A 88 0.93 -4.65 8.16
CA HIS A 88 0.64 -4.17 9.50
C HIS A 88 0.00 -5.25 10.38
N ASP A 89 -0.95 -6.02 9.84
CA ASP A 89 -1.61 -7.13 10.55
C ASP A 89 -0.65 -8.28 10.91
N LYS A 90 0.57 -8.29 10.34
CA LYS A 90 1.61 -9.27 10.67
C LYS A 90 2.58 -8.79 11.75
N MET A 91 2.43 -7.56 12.23
CA MET A 91 3.23 -7.03 13.34
C MET A 91 2.68 -7.57 14.66
N SER A 92 3.56 -7.98 15.58
CA SER A 92 3.14 -8.55 16.86
C SER A 92 2.52 -7.51 17.79
N HIS A 93 3.06 -6.28 17.82
CA HIS A 93 2.65 -5.23 18.74
C HIS A 93 2.57 -3.85 18.06
N PRO A 94 1.65 -3.66 17.09
CA PRO A 94 1.43 -2.35 16.51
C PRO A 94 0.92 -1.36 17.57
N ARG A 95 1.46 -0.14 17.56
CA ARG A 95 1.09 0.90 18.54
C ARG A 95 -0.31 1.47 18.28
N TYR A 96 -0.78 1.40 17.04
CA TYR A 96 -2.05 1.96 16.60
C TYR A 96 -2.79 0.97 15.70
N ALA A 97 -4.12 0.98 15.74
CA ALA A 97 -4.93 0.34 14.72
C ALA A 97 -4.95 1.22 13.46
N LEU A 98 -4.92 0.59 12.28
CA LEU A 98 -5.02 1.33 11.02
C LEU A 98 -6.49 1.42 10.57
N PRO A 99 -6.96 2.62 10.17
CA PRO A 99 -8.33 2.80 9.71
C PRO A 99 -8.58 2.03 8.41
N GLY A 100 -9.82 1.55 8.27
CA GLY A 100 -10.37 1.03 7.02
C GLY A 100 -10.52 2.12 5.95
N ASN A 101 -10.97 1.74 4.76
CA ASN A 101 -11.16 2.72 3.67
C ASN A 101 -12.28 3.72 3.99
N GLU A 102 -13.31 3.30 4.73
CA GLU A 102 -14.46 4.14 5.10
C GLU A 102 -14.10 5.17 6.18
N GLU A 103 -13.21 4.78 7.11
CA GLU A 103 -12.76 5.61 8.23
C GLU A 103 -11.63 6.60 7.85
N LEU A 104 -11.01 6.41 6.69
CA LEU A 104 -9.88 7.23 6.25
C LEU A 104 -10.27 8.68 5.93
N GLY A 105 -11.56 8.96 5.69
CA GLY A 105 -12.06 10.32 5.44
C GLY A 105 -11.55 10.97 4.14
N VAL A 106 -10.79 10.24 3.31
CA VAL A 106 -10.27 10.70 2.01
C VAL A 106 -11.12 10.14 0.88
N ALA A 107 -11.61 11.04 0.02
CA ALA A 107 -12.40 10.69 -1.15
C ALA A 107 -11.51 9.96 -2.19
N LEU A 108 -11.56 8.64 -2.19
CA LEU A 108 -11.06 7.83 -3.30
C LEU A 108 -12.22 7.65 -4.27
N GLU A 109 -12.13 8.22 -5.47
CA GLU A 109 -13.18 8.06 -6.49
C GLU A 109 -13.66 6.61 -6.58
N ARG A 110 -14.98 6.43 -6.59
CA ARG A 110 -15.57 5.11 -6.84
C ARG A 110 -15.15 4.68 -8.24
N ARG A 111 -14.71 3.43 -8.35
CA ARG A 111 -14.27 2.84 -9.61
C ARG A 111 -15.38 3.01 -10.65
N ARG A 112 -15.16 3.81 -11.68
CA ARG A 112 -15.96 3.75 -12.91
C ARG A 112 -15.40 2.59 -13.74
N PHE A 113 -16.09 1.47 -13.74
CA PHE A 113 -15.89 0.47 -14.77
C PHE A 113 -16.74 0.83 -15.98
N GLY A 114 -16.16 0.72 -17.17
CA GLY A 114 -16.88 0.93 -18.44
C GLY A 114 -16.28 2.07 -19.23
N GLN A 115 -15.44 1.71 -20.22
CA GLN A 115 -15.29 2.34 -21.55
C GLN A 115 -14.30 1.47 -22.36
N GLN A 116 -14.58 0.16 -22.44
CA GLN A 116 -14.36 -0.65 -23.64
C GLN A 116 -15.07 -1.98 -23.41
N ASP A 117 -16.31 -2.05 -23.88
CA ASP A 117 -16.97 -3.33 -24.04
C ASP A 117 -16.21 -4.06 -25.16
N ARG A 118 -15.33 -5.00 -24.79
CA ARG A 118 -14.73 -5.97 -25.72
C ARG A 118 -15.49 -7.28 -25.61
N THR A 119 -16.83 -7.21 -25.63
CA THR A 119 -17.61 -8.39 -25.95
C THR A 119 -17.16 -8.87 -27.33
N TRP A 120 -16.72 -10.12 -27.38
CA TRP A 120 -16.43 -10.83 -28.60
C TRP A 120 -17.61 -10.66 -29.58
N THR A 121 -17.41 -9.92 -30.67
CA THR A 121 -18.27 -10.09 -31.84
C THR A 121 -17.88 -11.43 -32.44
N ASN A 122 -18.77 -12.42 -32.30
CA ASN A 122 -18.69 -13.72 -32.97
C ASN A 122 -18.24 -13.52 -34.44
N PRO A 123 -17.14 -14.14 -34.90
CA PRO A 123 -16.96 -14.33 -36.32
C PRO A 123 -17.92 -15.41 -36.77
N GLU A 124 -18.73 -15.08 -37.77
CA GLU A 124 -19.52 -16.02 -38.55
C GLU A 124 -18.67 -17.25 -38.92
N PHE A 125 -19.06 -18.42 -38.41
CA PHE A 125 -18.66 -19.71 -38.95
C PHE A 125 -19.86 -20.65 -38.83
N GLY A 126 -20.51 -20.90 -39.97
CA GLY A 126 -21.49 -21.96 -40.17
C GLY A 126 -22.83 -21.47 -40.70
#